data_AF-A0A352SW77-F1
#
_entry.id   AF-A0A352SW77-F1
#
_cell.length_a   1.000
_cell.length_b   1.000
_cell.length_c   1.000
_cell.angle_alpha   90.00
_cell.angle_beta   90.00
_cell.angle_gamma   90.00
#
_symmetry.space_group_name_H-M   'P 1'
#
loop_
_entity.id
_entity.type
_entity.pdbx_description
1 polymer ?
#
loop_
_entity_poly.entity_id
_entity_poly.type
_entity_poly.pdbx_seq_one_letter_code
_entity_poly.pdbx_strand_id
1 'polypeptide(L)'
;MSESINNREYRKEVIKQVIRELHEGKSVDEVKQKFEEAFSGVSATEISEAEQALISEGLPVSEVQRLCDVHSAVFKGSIEEIHRETDPIKIPGHPANVLVLENREIEKIIEKKIMPYLGNSDRDSVESLKNGF
;
A
#
# COMPACT_ATOMS: atom_id res chain seq x y z
N MET A 1 13.07 15.03 8.17
CA MET A 1 13.39 13.76 8.87
C MET A 1 12.80 13.69 10.29
N SER A 2 12.11 14.72 10.79
CA SER A 2 11.56 14.77 12.16
C SER A 2 10.09 14.35 12.28
N GLU A 3 9.29 14.51 11.23
CA GLU A 3 7.84 14.19 11.27
C GLU A 3 7.57 12.68 11.39
N SER A 4 8.31 11.85 10.66
CA SER A 4 8.15 10.39 10.66
C SER A 4 8.60 9.73 11.98
N ILE A 5 9.58 10.32 12.67
CA ILE A 5 10.05 9.82 13.97
C ILE A 5 9.03 10.13 15.06
N ASN A 6 8.48 11.36 15.07
CA ASN A 6 7.47 11.77 16.04
C ASN A 6 6.19 10.91 15.93
N ASN A 7 5.80 10.57 14.71
CA ASN A 7 4.62 9.74 14.47
C ASN A 7 4.75 8.31 15.02
N ARG A 8 5.96 7.71 14.98
CA ARG A 8 6.20 6.36 15.51
C ARG A 8 6.11 6.30 17.03
N GLU A 9 6.72 7.25 17.73
CA GLU A 9 6.61 7.34 19.20
C GLU A 9 5.19 7.65 19.63
N TYR A 10 4.50 8.59 18.95
CA TYR A 10 3.10 8.90 19.22
C TYR A 10 2.20 7.65 19.09
N ARG A 11 2.35 6.88 18.01
CA ARG A 11 1.56 5.65 17.80
C ARG A 11 1.85 4.58 18.84
N LYS A 12 3.10 4.43 19.28
CA LYS A 12 3.45 3.51 20.38
C LYS A 12 2.75 3.90 21.68
N GLU A 13 2.72 5.20 22.01
CA GLU A 13 2.00 5.67 23.20
C GLU A 13 0.49 5.50 23.09
N VAL A 14 -0.11 5.72 21.91
CA VAL A 14 -1.53 5.44 21.68
C VAL A 14 -1.85 3.96 21.89
N ILE A 15 -1.01 3.05 21.40
CA ILE A 15 -1.20 1.60 21.62
C ILE A 15 -1.18 1.28 23.12
N LYS A 16 -0.18 1.78 23.86
CA LYS A 16 -0.11 1.59 25.32
C LYS A 16 -1.36 2.12 26.03
N GLN A 17 -1.86 3.27 25.60
CA GLN A 17 -3.06 3.87 26.16
C GLN A 17 -4.31 3.02 25.88
N VAL A 18 -4.48 2.53 24.66
CA VAL A 18 -5.59 1.64 24.28
C VAL A 18 -5.57 0.35 25.10
N ILE A 19 -4.40 -0.29 25.25
CA ILE A 19 -4.25 -1.49 26.09
C ILE A 19 -4.66 -1.20 27.53
N ARG A 20 -4.22 -0.07 28.09
CA ARG A 20 -4.56 0.33 29.45
C ARG A 20 -6.06 0.57 29.62
N GLU A 21 -6.69 1.25 28.66
CA GLU A 21 -8.13 1.54 28.69
C GLU A 21 -8.96 0.24 28.59
N LEU A 22 -8.53 -0.73 27.79
CA LEU A 22 -9.12 -2.07 27.75
C LEU A 22 -8.95 -2.82 29.08
N HIS A 23 -7.81 -2.64 29.76
CA HIS A 23 -7.57 -3.18 31.11
C HIS A 23 -8.47 -2.57 32.18
N GLU A 24 -8.73 -1.28 32.06
CA GLU A 24 -9.63 -0.53 32.95
C GLU A 24 -11.11 -0.89 32.72
N GLY A 25 -11.42 -1.76 31.75
CA GLY A 25 -12.75 -2.30 31.49
C GLY A 25 -13.54 -1.53 30.44
N LYS A 26 -12.91 -0.62 29.69
CA LYS A 26 -13.57 0.05 28.57
C LYS A 26 -13.84 -0.93 27.44
N SER A 27 -14.92 -0.67 26.71
CA SER A 27 -15.31 -1.48 25.57
C SER A 27 -14.43 -1.19 24.35
N VAL A 28 -14.37 -2.17 23.43
CA VAL A 28 -13.67 -2.03 22.15
C VAL A 28 -14.19 -0.83 21.35
N ASP A 29 -15.49 -0.55 21.40
CA ASP A 29 -16.10 0.59 20.70
C ASP A 29 -15.63 1.96 21.22
N GLU A 30 -15.35 2.08 22.52
CA GLU A 30 -14.87 3.34 23.12
C GLU A 30 -13.43 3.65 22.75
N VAL A 31 -12.60 2.63 22.59
CA VAL A 31 -11.19 2.78 22.19
C VAL A 31 -11.03 2.79 20.67
N LYS A 32 -12.03 2.31 19.93
CA LYS A 32 -12.03 2.23 18.47
C LYS A 32 -11.71 3.59 17.84
N GLN A 33 -12.42 4.65 18.24
CA GLN A 33 -12.25 5.97 17.63
C GLN A 33 -10.82 6.52 17.81
N LYS A 34 -10.25 6.38 19.01
CA LYS A 34 -8.86 6.81 19.28
C LYS A 34 -7.84 6.04 18.45
N PHE A 35 -8.07 4.73 18.29
CA PHE A 35 -7.23 3.89 17.47
C PHE A 35 -7.34 4.30 15.99
N GLU A 36 -8.55 4.51 15.49
CA GLU A 36 -8.82 4.94 14.11
C GLU A 36 -8.18 6.29 13.79
N GLU A 37 -8.24 7.28 14.70
CA GLU A 37 -7.61 8.58 14.53
C GLU A 37 -6.07 8.51 14.47
N ALA A 38 -5.46 7.66 15.31
CA ALA A 38 -4.00 7.52 15.36
C ALA A 38 -3.43 6.65 14.23
N PHE A 39 -4.23 5.71 13.71
CA PHE A 39 -3.85 4.74 12.69
C PHE A 39 -4.50 4.96 11.32
N SER A 40 -5.21 6.07 11.13
CA SER A 40 -5.73 6.49 9.83
C SER A 40 -4.60 6.63 8.80
N GLY A 41 -4.73 5.95 7.65
CA GLY A 41 -3.71 5.94 6.60
C GLY A 41 -2.46 5.12 6.91
N VAL A 42 -2.49 4.25 7.92
CA VAL A 42 -1.35 3.41 8.34
C VAL A 42 -1.54 1.99 7.84
N SER A 43 -0.47 1.40 7.29
CA SER A 43 -0.52 0.02 6.83
C SER A 43 -0.57 -0.97 8.01
N ALA A 44 -1.20 -2.13 7.82
CA ALA A 44 -1.21 -3.19 8.83
C ALA A 44 0.22 -3.64 9.24
N THR A 45 1.17 -3.54 8.32
CA THR A 45 2.59 -3.82 8.56
C THR A 45 3.19 -2.86 9.58
N GLU A 46 2.93 -1.55 9.46
CA GLU A 46 3.44 -0.55 10.40
C GLU A 46 2.85 -0.70 11.81
N ILE A 47 1.59 -1.14 11.92
CA ILE A 47 0.98 -1.47 13.21
C ILE A 47 1.71 -2.66 13.85
N SER A 48 1.94 -3.72 13.07
CA SER A 48 2.66 -4.92 13.52
C SER A 48 4.10 -4.60 13.96
N GLU A 49 4.78 -3.68 13.26
CA GLU A 49 6.11 -3.22 13.65
C GLU A 49 6.10 -2.45 14.99
N ALA A 50 5.10 -1.58 15.20
CA ALA A 50 4.94 -0.85 16.46
C ALA A 50 4.66 -1.81 17.63
N GLU A 51 3.84 -2.83 17.42
CA GLU A 51 3.56 -3.88 18.41
C GLU A 51 4.82 -4.68 18.77
N GLN A 52 5.60 -5.10 17.78
CA GLN A 52 6.87 -5.81 18.01
C GLN A 52 7.88 -4.96 18.79
N ALA A 53 7.92 -3.65 18.52
CA ALA A 53 8.74 -2.73 19.31
C ALA A 53 8.29 -2.69 20.79
N LEU A 54 6.98 -2.67 21.05
CA LEU A 54 6.45 -2.69 22.42
C LEU A 54 6.75 -4.00 23.16
N ILE A 55 6.69 -5.14 22.47
CA ILE A 55 7.10 -6.44 23.02
C ILE A 55 8.59 -6.40 23.39
N SER A 56 9.41 -5.85 22.51
CA SER A 56 10.86 -5.69 22.73
C SER A 56 11.19 -4.73 23.88
N GLU A 57 10.32 -3.74 24.12
CA GLU A 57 10.39 -2.81 25.27
C GLU A 57 9.93 -3.46 26.59
N GLY A 58 9.44 -4.71 26.56
CA GLY A 58 9.06 -5.48 27.76
C GLY A 58 7.56 -5.61 28.00
N LEU A 59 6.71 -5.18 27.05
CA LEU A 59 5.27 -5.38 27.15
C LEU A 59 4.93 -6.88 26.95
N PRO A 60 4.08 -7.49 27.79
CA PRO A 60 3.72 -8.89 27.61
C PRO A 60 2.97 -9.12 26.29
N VAL A 61 3.28 -10.22 25.60
CA VAL A 61 2.58 -10.60 24.35
C VAL A 61 1.07 -10.72 24.55
N SER A 62 0.62 -11.16 25.73
CA SER A 62 -0.79 -11.24 26.09
C SER A 62 -1.52 -9.89 26.09
N GLU A 63 -0.80 -8.79 26.33
CA GLU A 63 -1.35 -7.45 26.32
C GLU A 63 -1.52 -6.92 24.89
N VAL A 64 -0.52 -7.20 24.05
CA VAL A 64 -0.58 -6.91 22.62
C VAL A 64 -1.69 -7.72 21.94
N GLN A 65 -1.87 -9.00 22.31
CA GLN A 65 -2.94 -9.84 21.75
C GLN A 65 -4.35 -9.30 22.02
N ARG A 66 -4.58 -8.46 23.04
CA ARG A 66 -5.88 -7.82 23.26
C ARG A 66 -6.22 -6.79 22.18
N LEU A 67 -5.22 -6.29 21.47
CA LEU A 67 -5.43 -5.42 20.30
C LEU A 67 -5.98 -6.19 19.10
N CYS A 68 -5.89 -7.53 19.05
CA CYS A 68 -6.42 -8.31 17.93
C CYS A 68 -7.94 -8.11 17.73
N ASP A 69 -8.69 -7.94 18.82
CA ASP A 69 -10.14 -7.67 18.77
C ASP A 69 -10.44 -6.25 18.28
N VAL A 70 -9.63 -5.27 18.70
CA VAL A 70 -9.70 -3.88 18.24
C VAL A 70 -9.32 -3.78 16.76
N HIS A 71 -8.24 -4.45 16.34
CA HIS A 71 -7.80 -4.51 14.95
C HIS A 71 -8.93 -5.01 14.06
N SER A 72 -9.58 -6.11 14.45
CA SER A 72 -10.70 -6.65 13.68
C SER A 72 -11.90 -5.70 13.61
N ALA A 73 -12.18 -4.94 14.67
CA ALA A 73 -13.30 -4.00 14.73
C ALA A 73 -13.04 -2.67 13.97
N VAL A 74 -11.79 -2.21 13.96
CA VAL A 74 -11.35 -1.01 13.23
C VAL A 74 -11.17 -1.34 11.76
N PHE A 75 -10.38 -2.36 11.42
CA PHE A 75 -10.07 -2.69 10.03
C PHE A 75 -11.27 -3.16 9.22
N LYS A 76 -12.32 -3.72 9.85
CA LYS A 76 -13.60 -4.01 9.15
C LYS A 76 -14.29 -2.76 8.59
N GLY A 77 -14.08 -1.59 9.21
CA GLY A 77 -14.56 -0.31 8.67
C GLY A 77 -13.62 0.27 7.61
N SER A 78 -12.32 0.01 7.73
CA SER A 78 -11.25 0.54 6.86
C SER A 78 -10.80 -0.40 5.75
N ILE A 79 -11.60 -1.43 5.38
CA ILE A 79 -11.26 -2.45 4.36
C ILE A 79 -10.84 -1.84 3.01
N GLU A 80 -11.23 -0.59 2.76
CA GLU A 80 -10.88 0.18 1.56
C GLU A 80 -9.40 0.62 1.53
N GLU A 81 -8.70 0.69 2.66
CA GLU A 81 -7.33 1.24 2.72
C GLU A 81 -6.22 0.18 2.69
N ILE A 82 -6.52 -1.06 3.09
CA ILE A 82 -5.55 -2.18 3.05
C ILE A 82 -5.29 -2.65 1.60
N HIS A 83 -6.22 -2.38 0.67
CA HIS A 83 -6.09 -2.70 -0.75
C HIS A 83 -5.79 -1.47 -1.63
N ARG A 84 -5.29 -0.36 -1.07
CA ARG A 84 -4.69 0.66 -1.94
C ARG A 84 -3.47 0.04 -2.60
N GLU A 85 -3.59 -0.24 -3.89
CA GLU A 85 -2.52 -0.75 -4.74
C GLU A 85 -1.29 0.18 -4.57
N THR A 86 -0.31 -0.27 -3.78
CA THR A 86 0.89 0.54 -3.46
C THR A 86 1.89 0.57 -4.60
N ASP A 87 1.72 -0.32 -5.58
CA ASP A 87 2.54 -0.38 -6.77
C ASP A 87 2.21 0.80 -7.71
N PRO A 88 3.13 1.77 -7.88
CA PRO A 88 2.88 2.95 -8.70
C PRO A 88 2.59 2.63 -10.18
N ILE A 89 2.92 1.42 -10.64
CA ILE A 89 2.63 0.92 -12.00
C ILE A 89 1.15 0.54 -12.15
N LYS A 90 0.44 0.25 -11.05
CA LYS A 90 -0.97 -0.17 -11.07
C LYS A 90 -1.95 0.94 -10.73
N ILE A 91 -1.47 2.06 -10.20
CA ILE A 91 -2.30 3.23 -9.86
C ILE A 91 -2.72 3.97 -11.14
N PRO A 92 -4.02 4.02 -11.48
CA PRO A 92 -4.49 4.72 -12.68
C PRO A 92 -4.12 6.22 -12.66
N GLY A 93 -3.51 6.70 -13.74
CA GLY A 93 -3.11 8.11 -13.88
C GLY A 93 -1.77 8.47 -13.21
N HIS A 94 -1.13 7.53 -12.50
CA HIS A 94 0.23 7.73 -12.00
C HIS A 94 1.23 7.69 -13.17
N PRO A 95 2.28 8.55 -13.21
CA PRO A 95 3.23 8.58 -14.33
C PRO A 95 3.86 7.22 -14.67
N ALA A 96 4.16 6.39 -13.67
CA ALA A 96 4.69 5.04 -13.89
C ALA A 96 3.67 4.12 -14.58
N ASN A 97 2.39 4.18 -14.19
CA ASN A 97 1.31 3.44 -14.87
C ASN A 97 1.18 3.88 -16.34
N VAL A 98 1.19 5.20 -16.58
CA VAL A 98 1.13 5.76 -17.95
C VAL A 98 2.29 5.28 -18.81
N LEU A 99 3.53 5.36 -18.30
CA LEU A 99 4.71 4.89 -19.02
C LEU A 99 4.63 3.38 -19.35
N VAL A 100 4.13 2.55 -18.44
CA VAL A 100 3.94 1.11 -18.72
C VAL A 100 2.88 0.88 -19.78
N LEU A 101 1.78 1.63 -19.76
CA LEU A 101 0.73 1.53 -20.78
C LEU A 101 1.22 1.99 -22.15
N GLU A 102 2.00 3.09 -22.21
CA GLU A 102 2.63 3.56 -23.44
C GLU A 102 3.59 2.53 -24.03
N ASN A 103 4.45 1.94 -23.20
CA ASN A 103 5.37 0.89 -23.63
C ASN A 103 4.63 -0.33 -24.20
N ARG A 104 3.52 -0.75 -23.58
CA ARG A 104 2.70 -1.84 -24.10
C ARG A 104 2.10 -1.53 -25.48
N GLU A 105 1.68 -0.28 -25.73
CA GLU A 105 1.19 0.07 -27.07
C GLU A 105 2.31 0.19 -28.10
N ILE A 106 3.50 0.64 -27.68
CA ILE A 106 4.69 0.60 -28.53
C ILE A 106 5.03 -0.84 -28.91
N GLU A 107 5.02 -1.78 -27.96
CA GLU A 107 5.23 -3.21 -28.22
C GLU A 107 4.23 -3.74 -29.27
N LYS A 108 2.94 -3.44 -29.12
CA LYS A 108 1.92 -3.85 -30.10
C LYS A 108 2.18 -3.25 -31.49
N ILE A 109 2.63 -2.00 -31.57
CA ILE A 109 2.98 -1.37 -32.85
C ILE A 109 4.17 -2.08 -33.48
N ILE A 110 5.21 -2.38 -32.69
CA ILE A 110 6.39 -3.10 -33.17
C ILE A 110 5.97 -4.47 -33.72
N GLU A 111 5.24 -5.26 -32.93
CA GLU A 111 4.83 -6.61 -33.33
C GLU A 111 3.91 -6.62 -34.56
N LYS A 112 2.92 -5.74 -34.60
CA LYS A 112 1.88 -5.79 -35.66
C LYS A 112 2.24 -5.03 -36.91
N LYS A 113 3.04 -3.97 -36.79
CA LYS A 113 3.26 -3.02 -37.88
C LYS A 113 4.72 -2.95 -38.32
N ILE A 114 5.69 -3.40 -37.52
CA ILE A 114 7.11 -3.32 -37.89
C ILE A 114 7.67 -4.72 -38.17
N MET A 115 7.44 -5.69 -37.29
CA MET A 115 7.93 -7.07 -37.48
C MET A 115 7.52 -7.73 -38.81
N PRO A 116 6.30 -7.54 -39.35
CA PRO A 116 5.92 -8.17 -40.63
C PRO A 116 6.80 -7.73 -41.81
N TYR A 117 7.32 -6.51 -41.77
CA TYR A 117 8.15 -5.92 -42.83
C TYR A 117 9.65 -6.13 -42.61
N LEU A 118 10.07 -6.61 -41.43
CA LEU A 118 11.47 -6.93 -41.15
C LEU A 118 11.92 -8.27 -41.77
N GLY A 119 10.97 -9.16 -42.08
CA GLY A 119 11.25 -10.49 -42.65
C GLY A 119 11.47 -10.51 -44.16
N ASN A 120 10.97 -9.51 -44.90
CA ASN A 120 11.13 -9.41 -46.35
C ASN A 120 11.80 -8.09 -46.72
N SER A 121 12.92 -8.15 -47.42
CA SER A 121 13.63 -6.98 -47.95
C SER A 121 13.07 -6.51 -49.30
N ASP A 122 11.79 -6.78 -49.57
CA ASP A 122 11.13 -6.33 -50.78
C ASP A 122 10.91 -4.82 -50.74
N ARG A 123 10.82 -4.22 -51.93
CA ARG A 123 10.78 -2.77 -52.11
C ARG A 123 9.54 -2.16 -51.45
N ASP A 124 8.44 -2.89 -51.44
CA ASP A 124 7.16 -2.44 -50.89
C ASP A 124 7.22 -2.39 -49.37
N SER A 125 7.76 -3.43 -48.72
CA SER A 125 8.01 -3.43 -47.26
C SER A 125 8.87 -2.25 -46.79
N VAL A 126 9.90 -1.89 -47.56
CA VAL A 126 10.80 -0.75 -47.24
C VAL A 126 10.10 0.60 -47.44
N GLU A 127 9.22 0.70 -48.44
CA GLU A 127 8.49 1.94 -48.74
C GLU A 127 7.36 2.18 -47.73
N SER A 128 6.66 1.13 -47.34
CA SER A 128 5.68 1.12 -46.24
C SER A 128 6.33 1.62 -44.93
N LEU A 129 7.44 1.01 -44.49
CA LEU A 129 8.14 1.45 -43.28
C LEU A 129 8.60 2.93 -43.32
N LYS A 130 9.03 3.44 -44.47
CA LYS A 130 9.45 4.85 -44.64
C LYS A 130 8.30 5.84 -44.57
N ASN A 131 7.12 5.45 -45.03
CA ASN A 131 5.91 6.27 -44.98
C ASN A 131 5.22 6.24 -43.62
N GLY A 132 5.85 5.56 -42.65
CA GLY A 132 5.39 5.47 -41.29
C GLY A 132 4.50 4.27 -41.04
N PHE A 133 4.13 3.48 -42.06
CA PHE A 133 3.58 2.12 -42.00
C PHE A 133 3.64 1.38 -43.32
#